data_AF-A0AAW8L399-F1
#
_entry.id   AF-A0AAW8L399-F1
#
_cell.length_a   1.000
_cell.length_b   1.000
_cell.length_c   1.000
_cell.angle_alpha   90.00
_cell.angle_beta   90.00
_cell.angle_gamma   90.00
#
_symmetry.space_group_name_H-M   'P 1'
#
loop_
_entity.id
_entity.type
_entity.pdbx_description
1 polymer ?
#
loop_
_entity_poly.entity_id
_entity_poly.type
_entity_poly.pdbx_seq_one_letter_code
_entity_poly.pdbx_strand_id
1 'polypeptide(L)'
;NFIVWYANNVLNRKSLTPLKLQKILYYVQGTFLADHNRPLFNEAIQKWQYGPVVPSVYFEFKDYGISHIDRPRSTFSFQQSEEGG
;
A
#
# COMPACT_ATOMS: atom_id res chain seq x y z
N ASN A 1 -5.52 0.23 -2.79
CA ASN A 1 -6.26 -1.05 -2.63
C ASN A 1 -5.77 -2.25 -3.47
N PHE A 2 -5.01 -2.08 -4.55
CA PHE A 2 -4.56 -3.21 -5.40
C PHE A 2 -3.80 -4.32 -4.66
N ILE A 3 -2.81 -3.98 -3.81
CA ILE A 3 -1.97 -4.98 -3.11
C ILE A 3 -2.80 -5.89 -2.20
N VAL A 4 -3.76 -5.32 -1.46
CA VAL A 4 -4.67 -6.07 -0.58
C VAL A 4 -5.55 -7.00 -1.41
N TRP A 5 -6.16 -6.48 -2.49
CA TRP A 5 -6.96 -7.29 -3.40
C TRP A 5 -6.15 -8.46 -3.99
N TYR A 6 -4.94 -8.19 -4.48
CA TYR A 6 -4.07 -9.20 -5.08
C TYR A 6 -3.66 -10.29 -4.08
N ALA A 7 -3.30 -9.89 -2.85
CA ALA A 7 -2.95 -10.83 -1.79
C ALA A 7 -4.11 -11.78 -1.45
N ASN A 8 -5.34 -11.27 -1.44
CA ASN A 8 -6.52 -12.01 -1.00
C ASN A 8 -7.11 -12.88 -2.12
N ASN A 9 -7.12 -12.38 -3.35
CA ASN A 9 -7.82 -13.03 -4.46
C ASN A 9 -6.90 -13.83 -5.38
N VAL A 10 -5.65 -13.39 -5.57
CA VAL A 10 -4.71 -14.04 -6.51
C VAL A 10 -3.74 -14.93 -5.76
N LEU A 11 -3.09 -14.42 -4.72
CA LEU A 11 -2.13 -15.20 -3.96
C LEU A 11 -2.77 -16.14 -2.93
N ASN A 12 -4.04 -15.88 -2.57
CA ASN A 12 -4.76 -16.55 -1.48
C ASN A 12 -3.90 -16.67 -0.19
N ARG A 13 -3.13 -15.61 0.12
CA ARG A 13 -2.19 -15.60 1.26
C ARG A 13 -2.78 -14.88 2.45
N LYS A 14 -3.19 -15.64 3.46
CA LYS A 14 -3.71 -15.12 4.75
C LYS A 14 -2.63 -14.59 5.71
N SER A 15 -1.61 -13.93 5.19
CA SER A 15 -0.49 -13.44 5.99
C SER A 15 -0.12 -11.99 5.74
N LEU A 16 -0.89 -11.25 4.93
CA LEU A 16 -0.70 -9.81 4.73
C LEU A 16 -1.18 -9.03 5.96
N THR A 17 -0.25 -8.54 6.77
CA THR A 17 -0.53 -7.68 7.93
C THR A 17 -0.26 -6.21 7.58
N PRO A 18 -0.78 -5.23 8.35
CA PRO A 18 -0.47 -3.81 8.16
C PRO A 18 1.03 -3.52 8.10
N LEU A 19 1.82 -4.17 8.96
CA LEU A 19 3.28 -4.02 8.96
C LEU A 19 3.92 -4.55 7.67
N LYS A 20 3.45 -5.69 7.15
CA LYS A 20 3.94 -6.22 5.87
C LYS A 20 3.56 -5.31 4.71
N LEU A 21 2.35 -4.76 4.72
CA LEU A 21 1.90 -3.81 3.71
C LEU A 21 2.81 -2.56 3.68
N GLN A 22 3.15 -2.00 4.84
CA GLN A 22 4.10 -0.87 4.94
C GLN A 22 5.47 -1.20 4.36
N LYS A 23 6.01 -2.39 4.66
CA LYS A 23 7.29 -2.85 4.08
C LYS A 23 7.20 -2.97 2.56
N ILE A 24 6.13 -3.56 2.03
CA ILE A 24 5.92 -3.69 0.58
C ILE A 24 5.91 -2.32 -0.08
N LEU A 25 5.14 -1.36 0.46
CA LEU A 25 5.08 0.00 -0.09
C LEU A 25 6.43 0.70 -0.08
N TYR A 26 7.19 0.55 1.00
CA TYR A 26 8.54 1.11 1.11
C TYR A 26 9.47 0.55 0.01
N TYR A 27 9.54 -0.77 -0.14
CA TYR A 27 10.41 -1.39 -1.13
C TYR A 27 9.98 -1.05 -2.55
N VAL A 28 8.68 -1.11 -2.86
CA VAL A 28 8.15 -0.81 -4.19
C VAL A 28 8.42 0.65 -4.57
N GLN A 29 8.19 1.61 -3.67
CA GLN A 29 8.50 3.03 -3.93
C GLN A 29 10.00 3.23 -4.13
N GLY A 30 10.84 2.64 -3.27
CA GLY A 30 12.29 2.78 -3.34
C GLY A 30 12.87 2.22 -4.64
N THR A 31 12.47 1.01 -5.02
CA THR A 31 12.89 0.39 -6.28
C THR A 31 12.40 1.20 -7.47
N PHE A 32 11.12 1.59 -7.50
CA PHE A 32 10.58 2.35 -8.61
C PHE A 32 11.25 3.71 -8.78
N LEU A 33 11.53 4.40 -7.66
CA LEU A 33 12.24 5.67 -7.65
C LEU A 33 13.68 5.52 -8.18
N ALA A 34 14.38 4.45 -7.80
CA ALA A 34 15.73 4.17 -8.29
C ALA A 34 15.74 3.92 -9.81
N ASP A 35 14.75 3.18 -10.32
CA ASP A 35 14.71 2.78 -11.72
C ASP A 35 14.16 3.88 -12.66
N HIS A 36 13.22 4.70 -12.19
CA HIS A 36 12.48 5.65 -13.03
C HIS A 36 12.71 7.12 -12.66
N ASN A 37 13.49 7.38 -11.60
CA ASN A 37 13.77 8.71 -11.06
C ASN A 37 12.51 9.54 -10.77
N ARG A 38 11.39 8.87 -10.48
CA ARG A 38 10.11 9.48 -10.12
C ARG A 38 9.35 8.58 -9.12
N PRO A 39 8.52 9.14 -8.23
CA PRO A 39 7.75 8.35 -7.27
C PRO A 39 6.70 7.48 -7.97
N LEU A 40 6.40 6.29 -7.42
CA LEU A 40 5.30 5.44 -7.90
C LEU A 40 3.95 5.96 -7.38
N PHE A 41 3.95 6.43 -6.13
CA PHE A 41 2.82 7.11 -5.51
C PHE A 41 3.28 8.41 -4.83
N ASN A 42 2.38 9.40 -4.79
CA ASN A 42 2.68 10.75 -4.29
C ASN A 42 2.65 10.88 -2.76
N GLU A 43 2.17 9.85 -2.05
CA GLU A 43 2.15 9.86 -0.59
C GLU A 43 3.55 9.78 0.00
N ALA A 44 3.82 10.67 0.95
CA ALA A 44 5.11 10.72 1.62
C ALA A 44 5.32 9.51 2.53
N ILE A 45 6.48 8.88 2.39
CA ILE A 45 6.99 7.92 3.37
C ILE A 45 7.64 8.73 4.50
N GLN A 46 7.10 8.61 5.71
CA GLN A 46 7.57 9.33 6.89
C GLN A 46 8.44 8.44 7.76
N LYS A 47 9.51 9.00 8.34
CA LYS A 47 10.35 8.33 9.33
C LYS A 47 9.66 8.36 10.69
N TRP A 48 9.12 7.23 11.13
CA TRP A 48 8.52 7.06 12.46
C TRP A 48 9.48 6.30 13.39
N GLN A 49 9.14 6.19 14.67
CA GLN A 49 9.96 5.54 15.70
C GLN A 49 10.42 4.12 15.31
N TYR A 50 9.55 3.36 14.64
CA TYR A 50 9.79 1.96 14.28
C TYR A 50 10.08 1.75 12.78
N GLY A 51 10.36 2.82 12.04
CA GLY A 51 10.73 2.77 10.63
C GLY A 51 9.89 3.64 9.71
N PRO A 52 10.10 3.52 8.39
CA PRO A 52 9.37 4.26 7.38
C PRO A 52 7.91 3.81 7.29
N VAL A 53 6.98 4.77 7.24
CA VAL A 53 5.53 4.53 7.21
C VAL A 53 4.86 5.47 6.19
N VAL A 54 3.96 4.92 5.38
CA VAL A 54 2.96 5.68 4.62
C VAL A 54 1.75 5.93 5.55
N PRO A 55 1.53 7.17 6.04
CA PRO A 55 0.59 7.42 7.14
C PRO A 55 -0.86 7.10 6.79
N SER A 56 -1.31 7.45 5.58
CA SER A 56 -2.68 7.16 5.11
C SER A 56 -2.98 5.67 5.18
N VAL A 57 -2.07 4.85 4.67
CA VAL A 57 -2.16 3.39 4.72
C VAL A 57 -2.08 2.87 6.16
N TYR A 58 -1.25 3.47 7.02
CA TYR A 58 -1.24 3.07 8.44
C TYR A 58 -2.59 3.34 9.09
N PHE A 59 -3.15 4.53 8.94
CA PHE A 59 -4.44 4.86 9.55
C PHE A 59 -5.60 4.06 8.97
N GLU A 60 -5.53 3.66 7.69
CA GLU A 60 -6.53 2.78 7.09
C GLU A 60 -6.52 1.36 7.66
N PHE A 61 -5.34 0.82 7.99
CA PHE A 61 -5.19 -0.60 8.33
C PHE A 61 -4.72 -0.89 9.76
N LYS A 62 -4.39 0.12 10.57
CA LYS A 62 -3.83 -0.08 11.93
C LYS A 62 -4.70 -0.95 12.84
N ASP A 63 -6.02 -0.92 12.66
CA ASP A 63 -6.98 -1.64 13.51
C ASP A 63 -6.91 -3.17 13.30
N TYR A 64 -6.31 -3.64 12.19
CA TYR A 64 -6.00 -5.06 12.00
C TYR A 64 -4.86 -5.53 12.91
N GLY A 65 -4.03 -4.63 13.45
CA GLY A 65 -2.91 -4.98 14.32
C GLY A 65 -1.93 -5.96 13.67
N ILE A 66 -1.81 -7.16 14.25
CA ILE A 66 -0.99 -8.26 13.72
C ILE A 66 -1.78 -9.23 12.83
N SER A 67 -3.09 -9.02 12.70
CA SER A 67 -3.99 -9.87 11.93
C SER A 67 -3.87 -9.59 10.44
N HIS A 68 -4.39 -10.54 9.65
CA HIS A 68 -4.45 -10.41 8.20
C HIS A 68 -5.48 -9.36 7.78
N ILE A 69 -5.12 -8.53 6.79
CA ILE A 69 -6.00 -7.59 6.12
C ILE A 69 -6.83 -8.35 5.08
N ASP A 70 -8.09 -8.63 5.39
CA ASP A 70 -9.05 -9.30 4.52
C ASP A 70 -9.74 -8.33 3.54
N ARG A 71 -9.89 -7.05 3.91
CA ARG A 71 -10.45 -6.00 3.04
C ARG A 71 -10.01 -4.58 3.40
N PRO A 72 -9.89 -3.68 2.41
CA PRO A 72 -9.75 -2.25 2.67
C PRO A 72 -11.06 -1.66 3.24
N ARG A 73 -10.93 -0.60 4.04
CA ARG A 73 -12.09 0.13 4.60
C ARG A 73 -12.71 1.06 3.56
N SER A 74 -11.89 1.61 2.68
CA SER A 74 -12.32 2.43 1.57
C SER A 74 -12.45 1.59 0.29
N THR A 75 -13.61 1.62 -0.38
CA THR A 75 -13.71 1.13 -1.76
C THR A 75 -13.12 2.23 -2.65
N PHE A 76 -11.92 2.02 -3.18
CA PHE A 76 -11.41 2.88 -4.25
C PHE A 76 -12.15 2.48 -5.53
N SER A 77 -13.04 3.33 -6.00
CA SER A 77 -13.52 3.34 -7.38
C SER A 77 -12.44 3.98 -8.24
N PHE A 78 -11.96 3.26 -9.25
CA PHE A 78 -11.11 3.88 -10.28
C PHE A 78 -11.98 4.87 -11.06
N GLN A 79 -11.75 6.16 -10.87
CA GLN A 79 -12.20 7.15 -11.85
C GLN A 79 -11.19 7.09 -13.00
N GLN A 80 -11.60 6.42 -14.08
CA GLN A 80 -10.91 6.48 -15.36
C GLN A 80 -11.09 7.91 -15.89
N SER A 81 -10.08 8.75 -15.73
CA SER A 81 -10.01 10.00 -16.49
C SER A 81 -9.65 9.63 -17.93
N GLU A 82 -10.67 9.46 -18.76
CA GLU A 82 -10.52 9.66 -20.20
C GLU A 82 -10.29 11.15 -20.41
N GLU A 83 -9.05 11.55 -20.71
CA GLU A 83 -8.74 12.71 -21.55
C GLU A 83 -7.22 12.74 -21.77
N GLY A 84 -6.84 12.21 -22.92
CA GLY A 84 -5.45 12.08 -23.36
C GLY A 84 -5.44 11.63 -24.81
N GLY A 85 -5.95 12.48 -25.69
CA GLY A 85 -5.98 12.32 -27.15
C GLY A 85 -6.57 13.54 -27.83
#